data_AF-A0AAU9XDI8-F1
#
_entry.id   AF-A0AAU9XDI8-F1
#
_cell.length_a   1.000
_cell.length_b   1.000
_cell.length_c   1.000
_cell.angle_alpha   90.00
_cell.angle_beta   90.00
_cell.angle_gamma   90.00
#
_symmetry.space_group_name_H-M   'P 1'
#
loop_
_entity.id
_entity.type
_entity.pdbx_description
1 polymer ?
#
loop_
_entity_poly.entity_id
_entity_poly.type
_entity_poly.pdbx_seq_one_letter_code
_entity_poly.pdbx_strand_id
1 'polypeptide(L)'
;NSFVSAIVEVYKNEGNDVYIKEDFFNAIYFYTEGIKVKCGNKELKAKLYNDRATVHFKLGNYQDSLRDATTAHQLQPKYLEPIVRGNFF
;
A
#
# COMPACT_ATOMS: atom_id res chain seq x y z
N ASN A 1 7.96 -10.05 16.17
CA ASN A 1 6.90 -11.03 16.47
C ASN A 1 6.40 -11.60 15.13
N SER A 2 6.80 -12.83 14.78
CA SER A 2 6.70 -13.38 13.41
C SER A 2 5.25 -13.54 12.91
N PHE A 3 4.34 -13.89 13.82
CA PHE A 3 2.94 -14.18 13.50
C PHE A 3 2.16 -12.98 12.92
N VAL A 4 2.31 -11.79 13.51
CA VAL A 4 1.65 -10.58 12.99
C VAL A 4 2.19 -10.13 11.64
N SER A 5 3.47 -10.42 11.33
CA SER A 5 4.01 -10.17 9.99
C SER A 5 3.37 -11.09 8.95
N ALA A 6 3.12 -12.36 9.29
CA ALA A 6 2.44 -13.29 8.40
C ALA A 6 1.00 -12.84 8.09
N ILE A 7 0.27 -12.31 9.08
CA ILE A 7 -1.08 -11.75 8.86
C ILE A 7 -1.03 -10.58 7.86
N VAL A 8 -0.07 -9.66 8.01
CA VAL A 8 0.12 -8.54 7.08
C VAL A 8 0.44 -9.03 5.68
N GLU A 9 1.22 -10.10 5.55
CA GLU A 9 1.57 -10.69 4.27
C GLU A 9 0.38 -11.38 3.59
N VAL A 10 -0.51 -12.00 4.37
CA VAL A 10 -1.79 -12.54 3.86
C VAL A 10 -2.63 -11.40 3.28
N TYR A 11 -2.83 -10.30 4.02
CA TYR A 11 -3.59 -9.15 3.51
C TYR A 11 -2.97 -8.53 2.26
N LYS A 12 -1.64 -8.47 2.19
CA LYS A 12 -0.92 -8.02 0.99
C LYS A 12 -1.22 -8.94 -0.20
N ASN A 13 -1.16 -10.26 0.00
CA ASN A 13 -1.41 -11.22 -1.09
C ASN A 13 -2.88 -11.20 -1.54
N GLU A 14 -3.84 -11.17 -0.61
CA GLU A 14 -5.27 -11.02 -0.91
C GLU A 14 -5.54 -9.74 -1.72
N GLY A 15 -4.95 -8.62 -1.30
CA GLY A 15 -5.04 -7.35 -2.02
C GLY A 15 -4.47 -7.41 -3.44
N ASN A 16 -3.34 -8.10 -3.63
CA ASN A 16 -2.75 -8.30 -4.95
C ASN A 16 -3.62 -9.18 -5.85
N ASP A 17 -4.21 -10.24 -5.30
CA ASP A 17 -5.06 -11.17 -6.05
C ASP A 17 -6.32 -10.48 -6.58
N VAL A 18 -6.93 -9.59 -5.79
CA VAL A 18 -8.08 -8.80 -6.25
C VAL A 18 -7.66 -7.62 -7.14
N TYR A 19 -6.46 -7.05 -6.94
CA TYR A 19 -5.90 -6.06 -7.86
C TYR A 19 -5.71 -6.61 -9.28
N ILE A 20 -5.23 -7.85 -9.42
CA ILE A 20 -5.09 -8.53 -10.71
C ILE A 20 -6.46 -8.74 -11.39
N LYS A 21 -7.52 -8.88 -10.60
CA LYS A 21 -8.91 -8.98 -11.08
C LYS A 21 -9.55 -7.62 -11.37
N GLU A 22 -8.78 -6.53 -11.27
CA GLU A 22 -9.23 -5.14 -11.39
C GLU A 22 -10.31 -4.73 -10.37
N ASP A 23 -10.46 -5.51 -9.28
CA ASP A 23 -11.36 -5.18 -8.18
C ASP A 23 -10.63 -4.26 -7.18
N PHE A 24 -10.55 -2.99 -7.58
CA PHE A 24 -9.82 -1.96 -6.87
C PHE A 24 -10.41 -1.63 -5.49
N PHE A 25 -11.72 -1.76 -5.30
CA PHE A 25 -12.36 -1.48 -4.01
C PHE A 25 -11.98 -2.53 -2.97
N ASN A 26 -12.02 -3.82 -3.35
CA ASN A 26 -11.58 -4.89 -2.46
C ASN A 26 -10.05 -4.83 -2.24
N ALA A 27 -9.26 -4.43 -3.24
CA ALA A 27 -7.82 -4.24 -3.06
C ALA A 27 -7.52 -3.20 -1.97
N ILE A 28 -8.19 -2.04 -2.02
CA ILE A 28 -8.07 -0.99 -1.00
C ILE A 28 -8.47 -1.52 0.39
N TYR A 29 -9.54 -2.31 0.46
CA TYR A 29 -10.00 -2.92 1.70
C TYR A 29 -8.90 -3.80 2.34
N PHE A 30 -8.37 -4.78 1.60
CA PHE A 30 -7.35 -5.69 2.11
C PHE A 30 -6.06 -4.96 2.52
N TYR A 31 -5.58 -4.02 1.71
CA TYR A 31 -4.41 -3.24 2.08
C TYR A 31 -4.64 -2.41 3.34
N THR A 32 -5.84 -1.85 3.49
CA THR A 32 -6.21 -1.08 4.68
C THR A 32 -6.25 -1.94 5.94
N GLU A 33 -6.79 -3.15 5.86
CA GLU A 33 -6.78 -4.10 6.98
C GLU A 33 -5.35 -4.52 7.34
N GLY A 34 -4.50 -4.79 6.35
CA GLY A 34 -3.07 -5.06 6.57
C GLY A 34 -2.33 -3.90 7.26
N ILE A 35 -2.64 -2.65 6.91
CA ILE A 35 -2.03 -1.45 7.52
C ILE A 35 -2.45 -1.29 8.99
N LYS A 36 -3.72 -1.62 9.32
CA LYS A 36 -4.27 -1.55 10.69
C LYS A 36 -3.61 -2.56 11.63
N VAL A 37 -3.06 -3.66 11.11
CA VAL A 37 -2.32 -4.62 11.93
C VAL A 37 -1.14 -3.90 12.60
N LYS A 38 -1.03 -4.05 13.92
CA LYS A 38 0.07 -3.50 14.73
C LYS A 38 1.37 -4.30 14.54
N CYS A 39 1.82 -4.42 13.29
CA CYS A 39 3.09 -4.99 12.93
C CYS A 39 4.20 -3.92 13.06
N GLY A 40 5.31 -4.30 13.70
CA GLY A 40 6.51 -3.47 13.82
C GLY A 40 7.39 -3.47 12.56
N ASN A 41 7.05 -4.27 11.55
CA ASN A 41 7.77 -4.32 10.29
C ASN A 41 7.38 -3.13 9.40
N LYS A 42 8.23 -2.09 9.41
CA LYS A 42 8.04 -0.88 8.60
C LYS A 42 8.09 -1.16 7.10
N GLU A 43 8.88 -2.14 6.66
CA GLU A 43 9.01 -2.49 5.24
C GLU A 43 7.69 -3.07 4.69
N LEU A 44 7.06 -3.99 5.43
CA LEU A 44 5.76 -4.55 5.04
C LEU A 44 4.67 -3.49 5.02
N LYS A 45 4.66 -2.58 6.01
CA LYS A 45 3.72 -1.46 6.00
C LYS A 45 3.94 -0.54 4.81
N ALA A 46 5.20 -0.22 4.50
CA ALA A 46 5.53 0.62 3.36
C ALA A 46 5.05 0.00 2.04
N LYS A 47 5.23 -1.32 1.85
CA LYS A 47 4.67 -2.07 0.71
C LYS A 47 3.14 -1.91 0.60
N LEU A 48 2.41 -2.11 1.70
CA LEU A 48 0.95 -1.96 1.68
C LEU A 48 0.49 -0.54 1.33
N TYR A 49 1.16 0.50 1.85
CA TYR A 49 0.88 1.88 1.45
C TYR A 49 1.18 2.10 -0.04
N ASN A 50 2.26 1.52 -0.54
CA ASN A 50 2.65 1.59 -1.95
C ASN A 50 1.60 0.97 -2.88
N ASP A 51 1.16 -0.23 -2.54
CA ASP A 51 0.18 -0.99 -3.32
C ASP A 51 -1.17 -0.26 -3.29
N ARG A 52 -1.60 0.25 -2.12
CA ARG A 52 -2.82 1.06 -2.01
C ARG A 52 -2.73 2.39 -2.77
N ALA A 53 -1.56 3.04 -2.79
CA ALA A 53 -1.33 4.25 -3.57
C ALA A 53 -1.52 4.00 -5.08
N THR A 54 -1.04 2.86 -5.58
CA THR A 54 -1.20 2.43 -6.96
C THR A 54 -2.68 2.24 -7.30
N VAL A 55 -3.44 1.59 -6.42
CA VAL A 55 -4.89 1.40 -6.63
C VAL A 55 -5.64 2.73 -6.62
N HIS A 56 -5.32 3.63 -5.68
CA HIS A 56 -5.90 4.97 -5.67
C HIS A 56 -5.58 5.75 -6.95
N PHE A 57 -4.35 5.63 -7.48
CA PHE A 57 -3.98 6.24 -8.75
C PHE A 57 -4.83 5.73 -9.92
N LYS A 58 -5.04 4.40 -9.99
CA LYS A 58 -5.89 3.77 -11.02
C LYS A 58 -7.35 4.24 -10.96
N LEU A 59 -7.86 4.53 -9.77
CA LEU A 59 -9.21 5.07 -9.57
C LEU A 59 -9.31 6.58 -9.79
N GLY A 60 -8.21 7.29 -10.03
CA GLY A 60 -8.19 8.75 -10.14
C GLY A 60 -8.17 9.49 -8.80
N ASN A 61 -8.00 8.78 -7.68
CA ASN A 61 -7.92 9.35 -6.32
C ASN A 61 -6.49 9.85 -6.04
N TYR A 62 -6.04 10.85 -6.79
CA TYR A 62 -4.64 11.30 -6.76
C TYR A 62 -4.18 11.82 -5.40
N GLN A 63 -5.06 12.45 -4.63
CA GLN A 63 -4.72 12.96 -3.29
C GLN A 63 -4.43 11.83 -2.30
N ASP A 64 -5.28 10.79 -2.28
CA ASP A 64 -5.06 9.62 -1.44
C ASP A 64 -3.83 8.83 -1.89
N SER A 65 -3.63 8.71 -3.21
CA SER A 65 -2.43 8.09 -3.78
C SER A 65 -1.15 8.79 -3.32
N LEU A 66 -1.10 10.12 -3.40
CA LEU A 66 0.06 10.91 -2.96
C LEU A 66 0.32 10.77 -1.45
N ARG A 67 -0.75 10.78 -0.63
CA ARG A 67 -0.64 10.59 0.82
C ARG A 67 -0.03 9.24 1.16
N ASP A 68 -0.53 8.18 0.53
CA ASP A 68 -0.06 6.82 0.77
C ASP A 68 1.37 6.63 0.26
N ALA A 69 1.71 7.12 -0.93
CA ALA A 69 3.07 7.04 -1.47
C ALA A 69 4.08 7.83 -0.62
N THR A 70 3.68 9.00 -0.09
CA THR A 70 4.50 9.78 0.85
C THR A 70 4.72 9.01 2.15
N THR A 71 3.68 8.34 2.67
CA THR A 71 3.78 7.54 3.89
C THR A 71 4.68 6.32 3.68
N ALA A 72 4.57 5.64 2.53
CA ALA A 72 5.45 4.54 2.15
C ALA A 72 6.92 4.99 2.13
N HIS A 73 7.21 6.15 1.52
CA HIS A 73 8.54 6.73 1.48
C HIS A 73 9.08 7.10 2.87
N GLN A 74 8.25 7.68 3.75
CA GLN A 74 8.65 7.99 5.12
C GLN A 74 8.99 6.74 5.94
N LEU A 75 8.28 5.63 5.71
CA LEU A 75 8.52 4.36 6.40
C LEU A 75 9.77 3.65 5.88
N GLN A 76 9.99 3.72 4.57
CA GLN A 76 11.14 3.12 3.91
C GLN A 76 11.54 4.01 2.73
N PRO A 77 12.60 4.82 2.86
CA PRO A 77 13.02 5.79 1.85
C PRO A 77 13.33 5.18 0.47
N LYS A 78 13.56 3.86 0.41
CA LYS A 78 13.77 3.10 -0.82
C LYS A 78 12.49 2.89 -1.66
N TYR A 79 11.29 2.93 -1.06
CA TYR A 79 10.02 2.81 -1.78
C TYR A 79 9.53 4.17 -2.28
N LEU A 80 10.38 4.84 -3.05
CA LEU A 80 9.99 6.06 -3.74
C LEU A 80 9.32 5.66 -5.07
N GLU A 81 7.99 5.60 -5.08
CA GLU A 81 7.24 5.39 -6.33
C GLU A 81 7.51 6.52 -7.33
N PRO A 82 7.47 6.23 -8.64
CA PRO A 82 7.58 7.24 -9.69
C PRO A 82 6.60 8.41 -9.51
N ILE A 83 5.45 8.16 -8.86
CA ILE A 83 4.41 9.16 -8.56
C ILE A 83 4.96 10.28 -7.66
N VAL A 84 5.78 9.96 -6.65
CA VAL A 84 6.38 10.96 -5.74
C VAL A 84 7.61 11.59 -6.37
N ARG A 85 8.40 10.81 -7.11
CA ARG A 85 9.62 11.30 -7.76
C ARG A 85 9.34 12.22 -8.95
N GLY A 86 8.18 12.03 -9.59
CA GLY A 86 7.78 12.73 -10.80
C GLY A 86 7.20 14.12 -10.58
N ASN A 87 6.94 14.56 -9.34
CA ASN A 87 6.34 15.87 -9.02
C ASN A 87 5.27 16.26 -10.07
N PHE A 88 4.14 15.56 -10.06
CA PHE A 88 2.96 16.04 -10.79
C PHE A 88 2.38 17.25 -10.05
N PHE A 89 3.01 18.41 -10.27
CA PHE A 89 2.46 19.75 -10.16
C PHE A 89 2.96 20.56 -11.35
#